data_AF-A0A960J211-F1
#
_entry.id   AF-A0A960J211-F1
#
_cell.length_a   1.000
_cell.length_b   1.000
_cell.length_c   1.000
_cell.angle_alpha   90.00
_cell.angle_beta   90.00
_cell.angle_gamma   90.00
#
_symmetry.space_group_name_H-M   'P 1'
#
loop_
_entity.id
_entity.type
_entity.pdbx_description
1 polymer ?
#
loop_
_entity_poly.entity_id
_entity_poly.type
_entity_poly.pdbx_seq_one_letter_code
_entity_poly.pdbx_strand_id
1 'polypeptide(L)' 'VLTGGVFQNVRLTEVVAAGVEAAGLTVLRHRTVPPNDGGISVGQAAVAVARAQPVPSGPHRPTR' A
#
# COMPACT_ATOMS: atom_id res chain seq x y z
N VAL A 1 -4.65 5.51 1.30
CA VAL A 1 -4.97 4.06 1.43
C VAL A 1 -5.92 3.90 2.61
N LEU A 2 -7.04 3.19 2.43
CA LEU A 2 -7.96 2.83 3.51
C LEU A 2 -7.74 1.36 3.88
N THR A 3 -7.23 1.09 5.08
CA THR A 3 -6.78 -0.24 5.54
C THR A 3 -7.03 -0.41 7.04
N GLY A 4 -6.99 -1.64 7.53
CA GLY A 4 -7.38 -2.02 8.89
C GLY A 4 -8.82 -2.54 8.91
N GLY A 5 -9.14 -3.41 9.87
CA GLY A 5 -10.44 -4.09 9.96
C GLY A 5 -11.64 -3.14 10.06
N VAL A 6 -11.44 -1.93 10.59
CA VAL A 6 -12.46 -0.87 10.66
C VAL A 6 -13.03 -0.51 9.28
N PHE A 7 -12.21 -0.56 8.22
CA PHE A 7 -12.65 -0.27 6.85
C PHE A 7 -13.33 -1.47 6.15
N GLN A 8 -13.70 -2.51 6.90
CA GLN A 8 -14.71 -3.49 6.44
C GLN A 8 -16.14 -2.96 6.64
N ASN A 9 -16.32 -1.93 7.47
CA ASN A 9 -17.59 -1.23 7.57
C ASN A 9 -17.83 -0.41 6.29
N VAL A 10 -18.79 -0.86 5.47
CA VAL A 10 -19.10 -0.24 4.17
C VAL A 10 -19.42 1.25 4.31
N ARG A 11 -20.31 1.60 5.25
CA ARG A 11 -20.75 2.98 5.46
C ARG A 11 -19.60 3.91 5.84
N LEU A 12 -18.77 3.49 6.80
CA LEU A 12 -17.59 4.26 7.19
C LEU A 12 -16.63 4.43 6.00
N THR A 13 -16.40 3.35 5.27
CA THR A 13 -15.44 3.33 4.18
C THR A 13 -15.88 4.27 3.07
N GLU A 14 -17.17 4.29 2.71
CA GLU A 14 -17.76 5.19 1.71
C GLU A 14 -17.66 6.65 2.12
N VAL A 15 -18.03 7.00 3.35
CA VAL A 15 -17.96 8.38 3.85
C VAL A 15 -16.52 8.89 3.85
N VAL A 16 -15.58 8.08 4.32
CA VAL A 16 -14.15 8.47 4.34
C VAL A 16 -13.60 8.57 2.92
N ALA A 17 -13.95 7.64 2.03
CA ALA A 17 -13.51 7.70 0.63
C ALA A 17 -13.98 8.97 -0.06
N ALA A 18 -15.27 9.32 0.06
CA ALA A 18 -15.82 10.54 -0.51
C ALA A 18 -15.12 11.79 0.02
N GLY A 19 -14.82 11.85 1.32
CA GLY A 19 -14.07 12.97 1.91
C GLY A 19 -12.63 13.09 1.39
N VAL A 20 -11.95 11.96 1.22
CA VAL A 20 -10.58 11.93 0.67
C VAL A 20 -10.57 12.33 -0.80
N GLU A 21 -11.52 11.85 -1.60
CA GLU A 21 -11.67 12.23 -3.01
C GLU A 21 -12.02 13.71 -3.17
N ALA A 22 -12.90 14.23 -2.32
CA ALA A 22 -13.23 15.67 -2.30
C ALA A 22 -12.03 16.56 -1.94
N ALA A 23 -11.04 16.04 -1.20
CA ALA A 23 -9.77 16.72 -0.95
C ALA A 23 -8.77 16.64 -2.13
N GLY A 24 -9.18 16.07 -3.28
CA GLY A 24 -8.35 15.93 -4.47
C GLY A 24 -7.34 14.77 -4.40
N LEU A 25 -7.52 13.83 -3.46
CA LEU A 25 -6.61 12.69 -3.28
C LEU A 25 -7.20 11.41 -3.86
N THR A 26 -6.34 10.55 -4.41
CA THR A 26 -6.75 9.22 -4.88
C THR A 26 -6.96 8.27 -3.72
N VAL A 27 -8.15 7.65 -3.65
CA VAL A 27 -8.45 6.60 -2.68
C VAL A 27 -7.92 5.25 -3.18
N LEU A 28 -7.10 4.61 -2.35
CA LEU A 28 -6.65 3.23 -2.54
C LEU A 28 -7.33 2.34 -1.51
N ARG A 29 -7.96 1.26 -1.96
CA ARG A 29 -8.69 0.28 -1.13
C ARG A 29 -8.24 -1.14 -1.46
N HIS A 30 -8.37 -2.01 -0.46
CA HIS A 30 -8.13 -3.45 -0.59
C HIS A 30 -9.17 -4.11 -1.52
N ARG A 31 -8.71 -4.99 -2.42
CA ARG A 31 -9.58 -5.75 -3.36
C ARG A 31 -9.32 -7.26 -3.32
N THR A 32 -8.04 -7.64 -3.30
CA THR A 32 -7.62 -9.06 -3.41
C THR A 32 -7.31 -9.68 -2.05
N VAL A 33 -6.75 -8.89 -1.14
CA VAL A 33 -6.54 -9.27 0.26
C VAL A 33 -7.48 -8.44 1.14
N PRO A 34 -7.94 -8.95 2.29
CA PRO A 34 -8.79 -8.14 3.17
C PRO A 34 -7.97 -7.04 3.84
N PRO A 35 -8.59 -5.90 4.20
CA PRO A 35 -7.92 -4.82 4.91
C PRO A 35 -7.58 -5.17 6.38
N ASN A 36 -8.03 -6.32 6.89
CA ASN A 36 -7.81 -6.76 8.27
C ASN A 36 -6.57 -7.67 8.38
N ASP A 37 -6.42 -8.36 9.52
CA ASP A 37 -5.26 -9.20 9.83
C ASP A 37 -4.99 -10.30 8.79
N GLY A 38 -6.02 -10.75 8.05
CA GLY A 38 -5.86 -11.69 6.94
C GLY A 38 -5.00 -11.17 5.78
N GLY A 39 -4.76 -9.86 5.69
CA GLY A 39 -3.87 -9.24 4.68
C GLY A 39 -2.49 -8.84 5.20
N ILE A 40 -2.21 -8.97 6.51
CA ILE A 40 -0.97 -8.44 7.12
C ILE A 40 0.28 -9.13 6.55
N SER A 41 0.26 -10.46 6.43
CA SER A 41 1.42 -11.23 5.95
C SER A 41 1.84 -10.82 4.53
N VAL A 42 0.87 -10.51 3.67
CA VAL A 42 1.13 -10.01 2.31
C VAL A 42 1.80 -8.65 2.34
N GLY A 43 1.35 -7.73 3.20
CA GLY A 43 1.99 -6.43 3.40
C GLY A 43 3.43 -6.56 3.91
N GLN A 44 3.66 -7.47 4.87
CA GLN A 44 5.00 -7.75 5.40
C GLN A 44 5.94 -8.29 4.33
N ALA A 45 5.48 -9.26 3.53
CA ALA A 45 6.26 -9.82 2.43
C ALA A 45 6.62 -8.74 1.38
N ALA A 46 5.65 -7.91 0.99
CA ALA A 46 5.88 -6.82 0.04
C ALA A 46 6.92 -5.80 0.55
N VAL A 47 6.84 -5.41 1.82
CA VAL A 47 7.81 -4.50 2.45
C VAL A 47 9.20 -5.13 2.52
N ALA A 48 9.29 -6.43 2.88
CA ALA A 48 10.56 -7.15 2.91
C ALA A 48 11.22 -7.17 1.53
N VAL A 49 10.46 -7.48 0.47
CA VAL A 49 10.96 -7.46 -0.91
C VAL A 49 11.43 -6.06 -1.31
N ALA A 50 10.62 -5.03 -1.04
CA ALA A 50 10.98 -3.65 -1.38
C ALA A 50 12.27 -3.18 -0.67
N ARG A 51 12.50 -3.62 0.56
CA ARG A 51 13.72 -3.31 1.34
C ARG A 51 14.93 -4.14 0.93
N ALA A 52 14.71 -5.34 0.41
CA ALA A 52 15.77 -6.23 -0.04
C ALA A 52 16.31 -5.86 -1.44
N GLN A 53 15.61 -5.01 -2.21
CA GLN A 53 16.10 -4.61 -3.52
C GLN A 53 17.37 -3.76 -3.38
N PRO A 54 18.51 -4.18 -3.95
CA PRO A 54 19.71 -3.37 -3.94
C PRO A 54 19.47 -2.08 -4.72
N VAL A 55 20.04 -0.97 -4.25
CA VAL A 55 20.11 0.29 -5.01
C VAL A 55 20.66 -0.04 -6.39
N PRO A 56 20.03 0.39 -7.50
CA PRO A 56 20.57 0.11 -8.83
C PRO A 56 21.98 0.67 -8.90
N SER A 57 22.97 -0.22 -9.01
CA SER A 57 24.36 0.15 -9.21
C SER A 57 24.41 1.01 -10.47
N GLY A 58 24.73 2.30 -10.32
CA GLY A 58 25.02 3.17 -11.46
C GLY A 58 26.10 2.53 -12.35
N PRO A 59 26.19 2.92 -13.64
CA PRO A 59 27.05 2.24 -14.59
C PRO A 59 28.48 2.13 -14.04
N HIS A 60 28.97 0.90 -13.92
CA HIS A 60 30.33 0.61 -13.49
C HIS A 60 31.28 1.27 -14.48
N ARG A 61 31.84 2.44 -14.12
CA ARG A 61 32.87 3.10 -14.91
C ARG A 61 34.15 2.27 -14.74
N PRO A 62 34.66 1.59 -15.78
CA PRO A 62 35.91 0.86 -15.66
C PRO A 62 37.03 1.87 -15.37
N THR A 63 37.68 1.72 -14.22
CA THR A 63 38.92 2.43 -13.90
C THR A 63 40.02 1.85 -14.77
N ARG A 64 40.49 2.65 -15.73
CA ARG A 64 41.76 2.44 -16.41
C ARG A 64 42.91 2.79 -15.48
#